data_AF-A0A9D1PCB4-F1
#
_entry.id   AF-A0A9D1PCB4-F1
#
_cell.length_a   1.000
_cell.length_b   1.000
_cell.length_c   1.000
_cell.angle_alpha   90.00
_cell.angle_beta   90.00
_cell.angle_gamma   90.00
#
_symmetry.space_group_name_H-M   'P 1'
#
loop_
_entity.id
_entity.type
_entity.pdbx_description
1 polymer ?
#
loop_
_entity_poly.entity_id
_entity_poly.type
_entity_poly.pdbx_seq_one_letter_code
_entity_poly.pdbx_strand_id
1 'polypeptide(L)'
;MNKEEQIRRFIMDYPIEVPRQALENELNYIRLEMRHRMRYDTLTGGPHHFDADGELEQMEDELRQAAYYEAKYDLVIKDIIARENFSVTRRELEEEAAAMAQRQNSTVEMVYRFFGEDLAMLEKDLKRRKAEQWICEKTR
;
A
#
# COMPACT_ATOMS: atom_id res chain seq x y z
N MET A 1 3.89 21.37 -1.23
CA MET A 1 3.20 20.19 -1.76
C MET A 1 3.92 18.97 -1.21
N ASN A 2 3.27 18.18 -0.37
CA ASN A 2 3.89 16.99 0.25
C ASN A 2 4.06 15.88 -0.79
N LYS A 3 5.06 15.01 -0.59
CA LYS A 3 5.37 13.88 -1.49
C LYS A 3 4.12 13.00 -1.76
N GLU A 4 3.38 12.69 -0.71
CA GLU A 4 2.15 11.89 -0.79
C GLU A 4 1.07 12.55 -1.65
N GLU A 5 0.95 13.87 -1.59
CA GLU A 5 -0.06 14.61 -2.34
C GLU A 5 0.30 14.73 -3.82
N GLN A 6 1.60 14.80 -4.13
CA GLN A 6 2.09 14.70 -5.52
C GLN A 6 1.74 13.33 -6.12
N ILE A 7 2.04 12.25 -5.38
CA ILE A 7 1.74 10.88 -5.80
C ILE A 7 0.24 10.70 -5.99
N ARG A 8 -0.55 11.14 -5.00
CA ARG A 8 -2.01 11.03 -5.05
C ARG A 8 -2.57 11.71 -6.28
N ARG A 9 -2.14 12.95 -6.56
CA ARG A 9 -2.58 13.70 -7.72
C ARG A 9 -2.18 13.01 -9.02
N PHE A 10 -0.93 12.59 -9.16
CA PHE A 10 -0.45 11.91 -10.36
C PHE A 10 -1.25 10.63 -10.65
N ILE A 11 -1.53 9.82 -9.63
CA ILE A 11 -2.31 8.59 -9.76
C ILE A 11 -3.74 8.89 -10.18
N MET A 12 -4.36 9.92 -9.58
CA MET A 12 -5.72 10.32 -9.95
C MET A 12 -5.80 10.84 -11.39
N ASP A 13 -4.79 11.58 -11.84
CA ASP A 13 -4.69 12.11 -13.20
C ASP A 13 -4.24 11.03 -14.23
N TYR A 14 -3.69 9.90 -13.78
CA TYR A 14 -3.18 8.84 -14.66
C TYR A 14 -4.31 8.20 -15.49
N PRO A 15 -4.13 8.03 -16.82
CA PRO A 15 -5.17 7.52 -17.71
C PRO A 15 -5.28 6.00 -17.64
N ILE A 16 -5.62 5.47 -16.46
CA ILE A 16 -5.94 4.06 -16.25
C ILE A 16 -7.33 3.94 -15.64
N GLU A 17 -8.16 3.07 -16.21
CA GLU A 17 -9.48 2.76 -15.68
C GLU A 17 -9.36 1.67 -14.62
N VAL A 18 -10.00 1.90 -13.47
CA VAL A 18 -10.09 0.90 -12.40
C VAL A 18 -11.22 -0.07 -12.74
N PRO A 19 -10.95 -1.38 -12.90
CA PRO A 19 -12.00 -2.36 -13.11
C PRO A 19 -12.97 -2.39 -11.92
N ARG A 20 -14.28 -2.51 -12.19
CA ARG A 20 -15.29 -2.57 -11.12
C ARG A 20 -15.01 -3.67 -10.09
N GLN A 21 -14.55 -4.83 -10.55
CA GLN A 21 -14.17 -5.93 -9.66
C GLN A 21 -13.03 -5.55 -8.71
N ALA A 22 -12.02 -4.82 -9.19
CA ALA A 22 -10.92 -4.37 -8.34
C ALA A 22 -11.43 -3.38 -7.28
N LEU A 23 -12.28 -2.44 -7.68
CA LEU A 23 -12.91 -1.49 -6.76
C LEU A 23 -13.77 -2.20 -5.70
N GLU A 24 -14.61 -3.16 -6.10
CA GLU A 24 -15.47 -3.91 -5.20
C GLU A 24 -14.66 -4.77 -4.21
N ASN A 25 -13.57 -5.38 -4.68
CA ASN A 25 -12.66 -6.13 -3.83
C ASN A 25 -12.03 -5.21 -2.78
N GLU A 26 -11.46 -4.08 -3.18
CA GLU A 26 -10.85 -3.12 -2.24
C GLU A 26 -11.89 -2.56 -1.26
N LEU A 27 -13.09 -2.22 -1.72
CA LEU A 27 -14.16 -1.75 -0.84
C LEU A 27 -14.55 -2.79 0.20
N ASN A 28 -14.64 -4.07 -0.19
CA ASN A 28 -14.92 -5.16 0.74
C ASN A 28 -13.77 -5.36 1.75
N TYR A 29 -12.52 -5.25 1.31
CA TYR A 29 -11.35 -5.33 2.19
C TYR A 29 -11.37 -4.19 3.22
N ILE A 30 -11.56 -2.94 2.79
CA ILE A 30 -11.61 -1.78 3.68
C ILE A 30 -12.76 -1.91 4.68
N ARG A 31 -13.97 -2.31 4.23
CA ARG A 31 -15.11 -2.54 5.13
C ARG A 31 -14.81 -3.60 6.18
N LEU A 32 -14.20 -4.70 5.76
CA LEU A 32 -13.83 -5.78 6.66
C LEU A 32 -12.80 -5.32 7.69
N GLU A 33 -11.75 -4.61 7.26
CA GLU A 33 -10.71 -4.06 8.12
C GLU A 33 -11.29 -3.07 9.14
N MET A 34 -12.13 -2.13 8.72
CA MET A 34 -12.77 -1.17 9.62
C MET A 34 -13.68 -1.86 10.63
N ARG A 35 -14.44 -2.87 10.21
CA ARG A 35 -15.25 -3.67 11.13
C ARG A 35 -14.38 -4.40 12.16
N HIS A 36 -13.23 -4.94 11.74
CA HIS A 36 -12.27 -5.55 12.67
C HIS A 36 -11.70 -4.52 13.66
N ARG A 37 -11.33 -3.33 13.18
CA ARG A 37 -10.82 -2.24 14.02
C ARG A 37 -11.84 -1.77 15.04
N MET A 38 -13.09 -1.53 14.64
CA MET A 38 -14.20 -1.14 15.53
C MET A 38 -14.41 -2.19 16.62
N ARG A 39 -14.43 -3.48 16.26
CA ARG A 39 -14.56 -4.58 17.23
C ARG A 39 -13.40 -4.61 18.22
N TYR A 40 -12.18 -4.44 17.72
CA TYR A 40 -10.99 -4.44 18.57
C TYR A 40 -11.02 -3.24 19.53
N ASP A 41 -11.39 -2.06 19.05
CA ASP A 41 -11.47 -0.85 19.84
C ASP A 41 -12.48 -1.01 20.99
N THR A 42 -13.67 -1.55 20.69
CA THR A 42 -14.67 -1.90 21.70
C THR A 42 -14.14 -2.92 22.74
N LEU A 43 -13.32 -3.90 22.34
CA LEU A 43 -12.73 -4.88 23.26
C LEU A 43 -11.64 -4.26 24.16
N THR A 44 -10.90 -3.26 23.66
CA THR A 44 -9.84 -2.58 24.41
C THR A 44 -10.34 -1.42 25.29
N GLY A 45 -11.66 -1.24 25.41
CA GLY A 45 -12.28 -0.19 26.23
C GLY A 45 -12.50 1.14 25.50
N GLY A 46 -12.40 1.13 24.16
CA GLY A 46 -12.81 2.23 23.29
C GLY A 46 -14.34 2.35 23.16
N PRO A 47 -14.82 3.22 22.24
CA PRO A 47 -16.25 3.42 22.01
C PRO A 47 -16.97 2.12 21.67
N HIS A 48 -18.18 1.96 22.19
CA HIS A 48 -19.05 0.87 21.81
C HIS A 48 -19.72 1.19 20.47
N HIS A 49 -19.30 0.47 19.42
CA HIS A 49 -19.94 0.54 18.10
C HIS A 49 -21.17 -0.38 18.07
N PHE A 50 -22.30 0.12 18.57
CA PHE A 50 -23.56 -0.65 18.65
C PHE A 50 -24.13 -1.00 17.27
N ASP A 51 -23.91 -0.14 16.28
CA ASP A 51 -24.33 -0.34 14.89
C ASP A 51 -23.16 -0.05 13.93
N ALA A 52 -22.13 -0.90 14.02
CA ALA A 52 -20.94 -0.80 13.17
C ALA A 52 -21.28 -0.82 11.67
N ASP A 53 -22.32 -1.54 11.26
CA ASP A 53 -22.71 -1.60 9.84
C ASP A 53 -23.38 -0.29 9.39
N GLY A 54 -24.28 0.29 10.20
CA GLY A 54 -24.87 1.61 9.92
C GLY A 54 -23.86 2.76 9.95
N GLU A 55 -22.82 2.68 10.80
CA GLU A 55 -21.70 3.63 10.79
C GLU A 55 -20.87 3.53 9.49
N LEU A 56 -20.60 2.31 9.02
CA LEU A 56 -19.88 2.09 7.75
C LEU A 56 -20.69 2.53 6.52
N GLU A 57 -22.02 2.38 6.55
CA GLU A 57 -22.91 2.88 5.49
C GLU A 57 -22.88 4.40 5.39
N GLN A 58 -22.83 5.12 6.52
CA GLN A 58 -22.71 6.58 6.52
C GLN A 58 -21.40 7.07 5.89
N MET A 59 -20.35 6.24 5.94
CA MET A 59 -19.05 6.53 5.34
C MET A 59 -18.90 5.96 3.92
N GLU A 60 -19.94 5.34 3.35
CA GLU A 60 -19.82 4.55 2.11
C GLU A 60 -19.18 5.31 0.94
N ASP A 61 -19.51 6.59 0.76
CA ASP A 61 -18.92 7.42 -0.29
C ASP A 61 -17.42 7.65 -0.07
N GLU A 62 -16.99 7.90 1.17
CA GLU A 62 -15.58 8.05 1.53
C GLU A 62 -14.82 6.74 1.34
N LEU A 63 -15.42 5.62 1.79
CA LEU A 63 -14.85 4.28 1.61
C LEU A 63 -14.71 3.93 0.14
N ARG A 64 -15.69 4.28 -0.69
CA ARG A 64 -15.64 4.05 -2.13
C ARG A 64 -14.55 4.89 -2.79
N GLN A 65 -14.37 6.15 -2.38
CA GLN A 65 -13.27 6.99 -2.88
C GLN A 65 -11.90 6.45 -2.46
N ALA A 66 -11.76 6.00 -1.21
CA ALA A 66 -10.55 5.37 -0.71
C ALA A 66 -10.24 4.08 -1.48
N ALA A 67 -11.23 3.19 -1.64
CA ALA A 67 -11.10 1.96 -2.41
C ALA A 67 -10.72 2.23 -3.88
N TYR A 68 -11.31 3.25 -4.50
CA TYR A 68 -10.97 3.65 -5.86
C TYR A 68 -9.53 4.12 -5.96
N TYR A 69 -9.09 4.95 -5.02
CA TYR A 69 -7.71 5.41 -4.96
C TYR A 69 -6.73 4.24 -4.78
N GLU A 70 -6.97 3.35 -3.82
CA GLU A 70 -6.09 2.19 -3.56
C GLU A 70 -6.03 1.26 -4.78
N ALA A 71 -7.17 0.90 -5.35
CA ALA A 71 -7.22 0.07 -6.56
C ALA A 71 -6.48 0.74 -7.74
N LYS A 72 -6.65 2.06 -7.91
CA LYS A 72 -5.95 2.81 -8.96
C LYS A 72 -4.46 2.88 -8.69
N TYR A 73 -4.07 3.19 -7.46
CA TYR A 73 -2.68 3.27 -7.03
C TYR A 73 -1.95 1.97 -7.40
N ASP A 74 -2.54 0.83 -7.05
CA ASP A 74 -1.93 -0.47 -7.25
C ASP A 74 -1.75 -0.79 -8.75
N LEU A 75 -2.71 -0.39 -9.59
CA LEU A 75 -2.63 -0.54 -11.05
C LEU A 75 -1.58 0.40 -11.67
N VAL A 76 -1.58 1.67 -11.28
CA VAL A 76 -0.62 2.67 -11.80
C VAL A 76 0.80 2.27 -11.45
N ILE A 77 1.06 1.90 -10.21
CA ILE A 77 2.40 1.47 -9.78
C ILE A 77 2.84 0.22 -10.54
N LYS A 78 1.97 -0.78 -10.72
CA LYS A 78 2.30 -1.99 -11.50
C LYS A 78 2.62 -1.64 -12.96
N ASP A 79 1.87 -0.74 -13.58
CA ASP A 79 2.13 -0.27 -14.95
C ASP A 79 3.46 0.50 -15.06
N ILE A 80 3.76 1.39 -14.11
CA ILE A 80 5.05 2.11 -14.08
C ILE A 80 6.22 1.14 -13.89
N ILE A 81 6.11 0.20 -12.95
CA ILE A 81 7.15 -0.82 -12.73
C ILE A 81 7.37 -1.64 -14.00
N ALA A 82 6.30 -2.01 -14.71
CA ALA A 82 6.40 -2.76 -15.96
C ALA A 82 7.02 -1.94 -17.10
N ARG A 83 6.67 -0.65 -17.23
CA ARG A 83 7.18 0.25 -18.27
C ARG A 83 8.63 0.65 -18.07
N GLU A 84 8.97 1.09 -16.86
CA GLU A 84 10.32 1.53 -16.53
C GLU A 84 11.26 0.34 -16.25
N ASN A 85 10.69 -0.85 -16.01
CA ASN A 85 11.40 -2.11 -15.75
C ASN A 85 12.54 -1.93 -14.73
N PHE A 86 12.20 -1.40 -13.55
CA PHE A 86 13.19 -1.14 -12.51
C PHE A 86 14.00 -2.41 -12.19
N SER A 87 15.28 -2.40 -12.56
CA SER A 87 16.19 -3.46 -12.18
C SER A 87 16.53 -3.30 -10.70
N VAL A 88 16.27 -4.34 -9.92
CA VAL A 88 16.75 -4.45 -8.55
C VAL A 88 17.78 -5.56 -8.53
N THR A 89 19.00 -5.24 -8.14
CA THR A 89 20.07 -6.23 -8.09
C THR A 89 20.09 -6.94 -6.73
N ARG A 90 20.65 -8.16 -6.68
CA ARG A 90 20.82 -8.89 -5.41
C ARG A 90 21.62 -8.09 -4.37
N ARG A 91 22.60 -7.31 -4.82
CA ARG A 91 23.40 -6.45 -3.93
C ARG A 91 22.57 -5.34 -3.30
N GLU A 92 21.69 -4.69 -4.08
CA GLU A 92 20.76 -3.70 -3.53
C GLU A 92 19.79 -4.32 -2.51
N LEU A 93 19.34 -5.55 -2.75
CA LEU A 93 18.49 -6.29 -1.81
C LEU A 93 19.21 -6.61 -0.50
N GLU A 94 20.46 -7.05 -0.58
CA GLU A 94 21.33 -7.30 0.57
C GLU A 94 21.59 -6.03 1.40
N GLU A 95 21.89 -4.91 0.71
CA GLU A 95 22.08 -3.59 1.34
C GLU A 95 20.79 -3.11 2.04
N GLU A 96 19.63 -3.23 1.40
CA GLU A 96 18.34 -2.85 2.01
C GLU A 96 17.97 -3.79 3.18
N ALA A 97 18.23 -5.10 3.06
CA ALA A 97 18.02 -6.06 4.14
C ALA A 97 18.89 -5.72 5.36
N ALA A 98 20.15 -5.35 5.14
CA ALA A 98 21.04 -4.87 6.21
C ALA A 98 20.54 -3.57 6.84
N ALA A 99 20.10 -2.61 6.03
CA ALA A 99 19.53 -1.35 6.53
C ALA A 99 18.21 -1.57 7.29
N MET A 100 17.41 -2.56 6.90
CA MET A 100 16.16 -2.94 7.57
C MET A 100 16.46 -3.60 8.92
N ALA A 101 17.43 -4.52 8.95
CA ALA A 101 17.90 -5.15 10.18
C ALA A 101 18.37 -4.11 11.20
N GLN A 102 19.16 -3.12 10.77
CA GLN A 102 19.58 -2.01 11.63
C GLN A 102 18.40 -1.19 12.16
N ARG A 103 17.44 -0.81 11.30
CA ARG A 103 16.26 -0.02 11.70
C ARG A 103 15.35 -0.75 12.67
N GLN A 104 15.20 -2.06 12.52
CA GLN A 104 14.30 -2.88 13.35
C GLN A 104 15.00 -3.50 14.57
N ASN A 105 16.28 -3.16 14.83
CA ASN A 105 17.11 -3.83 15.84
C ASN A 105 17.06 -5.36 15.72
N SER A 106 17.08 -5.85 14.48
CA SER A 106 17.04 -7.26 14.14
C SER A 106 18.33 -7.66 13.41
N THR A 107 18.49 -8.93 13.08
CA THR A 107 19.64 -9.43 12.31
C THR A 107 19.26 -9.66 10.86
N VAL A 108 20.24 -9.57 9.96
CA VAL A 108 20.04 -9.82 8.53
C VAL A 108 19.53 -11.25 8.29
N GLU A 109 19.97 -12.23 9.09
CA GLU A 109 19.46 -13.60 9.05
C GLU A 109 17.95 -13.69 9.36
N MET A 110 17.45 -12.90 10.31
CA MET A 110 16.02 -12.85 10.62
C MET A 110 15.23 -12.21 9.47
N VAL A 111 15.79 -11.21 8.79
CA VAL A 111 15.20 -10.64 7.57
C VAL A 111 15.13 -11.71 6.48
N TYR A 112 16.19 -12.47 6.23
CA TYR A 112 16.15 -13.58 5.28
C TYR A 112 15.12 -14.66 5.64
N ARG A 113 14.99 -15.02 6.92
CA ARG A 113 13.96 -15.98 7.37
C ARG A 113 12.55 -15.46 7.16
N PHE A 114 12.33 -14.16 7.31
CA PHE A 114 11.02 -13.55 7.16
C PHE A 114 10.61 -13.37 5.70
N PHE A 115 11.55 -12.90 4.86
CA PHE A 115 11.30 -12.59 3.44
C PHE A 115 11.56 -13.78 2.49
N GLY A 116 12.21 -14.84 2.99
CA GLY A 116 12.66 -15.99 2.18
C GLY A 116 14.01 -15.74 1.51
N GLU A 117 14.68 -16.81 1.08
CA GLU A 117 16.01 -16.75 0.46
C GLU A 117 16.06 -15.88 -0.80
N ASP A 118 14.95 -15.82 -1.54
CA ASP A 118 14.85 -15.05 -2.78
C ASP A 118 14.60 -13.56 -2.57
N LEU A 119 14.29 -13.11 -1.34
CA LEU A 119 13.95 -11.71 -1.02
C LEU A 119 12.91 -11.09 -1.97
N ALA A 120 12.06 -11.90 -2.61
CA ALA A 120 11.17 -11.46 -3.69
C ALA A 120 10.16 -10.40 -3.23
N MET A 121 9.72 -10.47 -1.97
CA MET A 121 8.87 -9.45 -1.35
C MET A 121 9.62 -8.12 -1.16
N LEU A 122 10.88 -8.18 -0.74
CA LEU A 122 11.72 -6.98 -0.60
C LEU A 122 12.01 -6.34 -1.97
N GLU A 123 12.18 -7.17 -3.01
CA GLU A 123 12.34 -6.71 -4.39
C GLU A 123 11.11 -5.94 -4.87
N LYS A 124 9.91 -6.46 -4.62
CA LYS A 124 8.65 -5.77 -4.96
C LYS A 124 8.54 -4.43 -4.22
N ASP A 125 8.88 -4.40 -2.93
CA ASP A 125 8.86 -3.17 -2.14
C ASP A 125 9.84 -2.13 -2.65
N LEU A 126 11.06 -2.53 -3.02
CA LEU A 126 12.05 -1.65 -3.63
C LEU A 126 11.57 -1.10 -4.97
N LYS A 127 10.99 -1.94 -5.84
CA LYS A 127 10.41 -1.51 -7.11
C LYS A 127 9.28 -0.51 -6.91
N ARG A 128 8.40 -0.74 -5.93
CA ARG A 128 7.33 0.19 -5.55
C ARG A 128 7.89 1.54 -5.10
N ARG A 129 8.89 1.57 -4.22
CA ARG A 129 9.54 2.81 -3.78
C ARG A 129 10.23 3.56 -4.93
N LYS A 130 10.91 2.84 -5.82
CA LYS A 130 11.53 3.43 -7.03
C LYS A 130 10.44 4.05 -7.94
N ALA A 131 9.31 3.39 -8.13
CA ALA A 131 8.17 3.92 -8.88
C ALA A 131 7.58 5.20 -8.24
N GLU A 132 7.38 5.21 -6.92
CA GLU A 132 6.92 6.40 -6.20
C GLU A 132 7.89 7.57 -6.32
N GLN A 133 9.19 7.31 -6.20
CA GLN A 133 10.22 8.32 -6.37
C GLN A 133 10.20 8.90 -7.80
N TRP A 134 10.08 8.03 -8.81
CA TRP A 134 9.95 8.44 -10.20
C TRP A 134 8.72 9.34 -10.43
N ILE A 135 7.57 9.01 -9.83
CA ILE A 135 6.36 9.86 -9.88
C ILE A 135 6.65 11.25 -9.30
N CYS A 136 7.34 11.32 -8.16
CA CYS A 136 7.68 12.59 -7.52
C CYS A 136 8.63 13.42 -8.38
N GLU A 137 9.60 12.78 -9.05
CA GLU A 137 10.53 13.44 -9.96
C GLU A 137 9.84 13.98 -11.21
N LYS A 138 8.82 13.28 -11.74
CA LYS A 138 8.01 13.73 -12.88
C LYS A 138 7.02 14.84 -12.55
N THR A 139 6.61 14.94 -11.28
CA THR A 139 5.61 15.92 -10.81
C THR A 139 6.27 17.16 -10.17
N ARG A 140 7.60 17.27 -10.27
CA ARG A 140 8.41 18.38 -9.77
C ARG A 140 8.56 19.48 -10.81
#